data_AF-A0A063YAD2-F1
#
_entry.id   AF-A0A063YAD2-F1
#
_cell.length_a   1.000
_cell.length_b   1.000
_cell.length_c   1.000
_cell.angle_alpha   90.00
_cell.angle_beta   90.00
_cell.angle_gamma   90.00
#
_symmetry.space_group_name_H-M   'P 1'
#
loop_
_entity.id
_entity.type
_entity.pdbx_description
1 polymer ?
#
loop_
_entity_poly.entity_id
_entity_poly.type
_entity_poly.pdbx_seq_one_letter_code
_entity_poly.pdbx_strand_id
1 'polypeptide(L)'
;MEHGFDNWFDETGVLLSDVLHGRVKTLSYKYDFGDSWDHLITLEKTLPLIGNHEVDVLCLTGDRACPPEDCGGISGYEDLLDTLENPADPEYSETLNWLGVESFDPAIFDTESCNTRLQMLLQYSPPLIHDEIYEHFIEVKTELD
;
A
#
# COMPACT_ATOMS: atom_id res chain seq x y z
N MET A 1 13.08 28.17 7.19
CA MET A 1 11.98 27.35 6.64
C MET A 1 10.78 27.70 7.47
N GLU A 2 9.89 28.55 6.95
CA GLU A 2 8.94 29.34 7.75
C GLU A 2 7.51 29.24 7.18
N HIS A 3 7.16 28.04 6.70
CA HIS A 3 5.76 27.69 6.40
C HIS A 3 5.50 26.39 7.14
N GLY A 4 4.92 26.52 8.34
CA GLY A 4 4.53 25.39 9.18
C GLY A 4 3.40 24.59 8.56
N PHE A 5 2.94 23.58 9.30
CA PHE A 5 1.83 22.69 8.95
C PHE A 5 0.45 23.39 8.84
N ASP A 6 0.42 24.72 8.68
CA ASP A 6 -0.79 25.55 8.68
C ASP A 6 -1.77 25.24 7.53
N ASN A 7 -1.33 24.46 6.53
CA ASN A 7 -2.13 24.00 5.39
C ASN A 7 -2.31 22.47 5.37
N TRP A 8 -2.04 21.78 6.48
CA TRP A 8 -2.26 20.34 6.60
C TRP A 8 -3.64 20.08 7.18
N PHE A 9 -4.32 19.08 6.63
CA PHE A 9 -5.63 18.65 7.06
C PHE A 9 -5.51 17.25 7.66
N ASP A 10 -6.29 17.00 8.69
CA ASP A 10 -6.51 15.65 9.21
C ASP A 10 -7.26 14.84 8.14
N GLU A 11 -6.67 13.73 7.69
CA GLU A 11 -7.24 12.89 6.64
C GLU A 11 -8.59 12.28 7.04
N THR A 12 -8.84 12.07 8.34
CA THR A 12 -10.13 11.56 8.84
C THR A 12 -11.28 12.54 8.62
N GLY A 13 -10.96 13.83 8.44
CA GLY A 13 -11.90 14.91 8.17
C GLY A 13 -12.03 15.29 6.69
N VAL A 14 -11.29 14.64 5.79
CA VAL A 14 -11.24 14.99 4.36
C VAL A 14 -11.76 13.84 3.50
N LEU A 15 -12.80 14.09 2.72
CA LEU A 15 -13.32 13.07 1.80
C LEU A 15 -12.49 13.04 0.52
N LEU A 16 -12.39 11.86 -0.12
CA LEU A 16 -11.79 11.76 -1.46
C LEU A 16 -12.46 12.70 -2.47
N SER A 17 -13.76 12.99 -2.33
CA SER A 17 -14.48 13.94 -3.18
C SER A 17 -14.07 15.40 -3.00
N ASP A 18 -13.46 15.74 -1.86
CA ASP A 18 -12.97 17.10 -1.58
C ASP A 18 -11.64 17.36 -2.31
N VAL A 19 -10.82 16.31 -2.47
CA VAL A 19 -9.49 16.39 -3.10
C VAL A 19 -9.49 15.99 -4.58
N LEU A 20 -10.30 15.00 -4.97
CA LEU A 20 -10.39 14.47 -6.33
C LEU A 20 -11.80 14.74 -6.89
N HIS A 21 -11.90 15.72 -7.79
CA HIS A 21 -13.17 16.18 -8.34
C HIS A 21 -13.04 16.63 -9.81
N GLY A 22 -14.04 17.32 -10.35
CA GLY A 22 -14.10 17.67 -11.78
C GLY A 22 -12.88 18.45 -12.32
N ARG A 23 -12.16 19.18 -11.46
CA ARG A 23 -10.99 20.01 -11.85
C ARG A 23 -9.65 19.42 -11.41
N VAL A 24 -9.65 18.64 -10.32
CA VAL A 24 -8.45 18.01 -9.76
C VAL A 24 -8.62 16.51 -9.92
N LYS A 25 -7.76 15.89 -10.73
CA LYS A 25 -7.88 14.47 -11.11
C LYS A 25 -6.77 13.60 -10.56
N THR A 26 -5.73 14.18 -9.98
CA THR A 26 -4.55 13.47 -9.53
C THR A 26 -4.19 13.88 -8.11
N LEU A 27 -3.80 12.92 -7.29
CA LEU A 27 -3.29 13.09 -5.95
C LEU A 27 -1.95 12.36 -5.86
N SER A 28 -0.94 13.00 -5.29
CA SER A 28 0.31 12.33 -4.91
C SER A 28 0.20 11.86 -3.48
N TYR A 29 0.55 10.60 -3.23
CA TYR A 29 0.56 9.98 -1.91
C TYR A 29 1.95 9.44 -1.64
N LYS A 30 2.61 9.95 -0.58
CA LYS A 30 3.91 9.46 -0.14
C LYS A 30 3.69 8.49 1.01
N TYR A 31 4.08 7.25 0.81
CA TYR A 31 4.05 6.18 1.80
C TYR A 31 5.46 5.91 2.31
N ASP A 32 5.55 5.64 3.62
CA ASP A 32 6.79 5.42 4.36
C ASP A 32 7.85 6.53 4.15
N PHE A 33 8.07 7.37 5.16
CA PHE A 33 9.08 8.44 5.05
C PHE A 33 10.53 7.93 5.13
N GLY A 34 10.75 6.66 5.48
CA GLY A 34 12.03 5.98 5.29
C GLY A 34 12.28 5.70 3.81
N ASP A 35 11.52 4.77 3.23
CA ASP A 35 11.71 4.30 1.86
C ASP A 35 11.20 5.28 0.78
N SER A 36 10.34 6.22 1.16
CA SER A 36 9.83 7.32 0.34
C SER A 36 9.08 6.88 -0.92
N TRP A 37 8.17 5.92 -0.81
CA TRP A 37 7.34 5.46 -1.91
C TRP A 37 6.37 6.56 -2.38
N ASP A 38 6.52 7.02 -3.61
CA ASP A 38 5.63 8.01 -4.22
C ASP A 38 4.59 7.34 -5.13
N HIS A 39 3.33 7.39 -4.71
CA HIS A 39 2.18 6.92 -5.48
C HIS A 39 1.45 8.09 -6.15
N LEU A 40 1.05 7.89 -7.41
CA LEU A 40 0.17 8.82 -8.13
C LEU A 40 -1.21 8.19 -8.28
N ILE A 41 -2.19 8.74 -7.56
CA ILE A 41 -3.58 8.29 -7.59
C ILE A 41 -4.34 9.17 -8.59
N THR A 42 -5.01 8.55 -9.56
CA THR A 42 -5.77 9.27 -10.60
C THR A 42 -7.24 8.89 -10.57
N LEU A 43 -8.12 9.89 -10.46
CA LEU A 43 -9.56 9.73 -10.65
C LEU A 43 -9.88 9.60 -12.15
N GLU A 44 -10.03 8.37 -12.61
CA GLU A 44 -10.38 8.10 -14.01
C GLU A 44 -11.85 8.39 -14.31
N LYS A 45 -12.76 7.93 -13.42
CA LYS A 45 -14.20 8.04 -13.63
C LYS A 45 -14.98 8.06 -12.32
N THR A 46 -16.07 8.83 -12.31
CA THR A 46 -17.11 8.76 -11.28
C THR A 46 -18.35 8.15 -11.92
N LEU A 47 -18.88 7.11 -11.28
CA LEU A 47 -20.09 6.40 -11.72
C LEU A 47 -21.17 6.51 -10.65
N PRO A 48 -22.45 6.52 -11.02
CA PRO A 48 -23.53 6.41 -10.04
C PRO A 48 -23.45 5.04 -9.35
N LEU A 49 -23.68 5.03 -8.04
CA LEU A 49 -23.80 3.78 -7.29
C LEU A 49 -25.01 2.98 -7.84
N ILE A 50 -24.81 1.71 -8.11
CA ILE A 50 -25.86 0.80 -8.56
C ILE A 50 -26.27 -0.06 -7.36
N GLY A 51 -27.54 -0.01 -6.95
CA GLY A 51 -28.06 -0.80 -5.84
C GLY A 51 -27.86 -0.16 -4.46
N ASN A 52 -28.06 -0.96 -3.41
CA ASN A 52 -28.04 -0.53 -2.00
C ASN A 52 -26.89 -1.24 -1.27
N HIS A 53 -25.68 -1.14 -1.83
CA HIS A 53 -24.48 -1.78 -1.29
C HIS A 53 -23.73 -0.82 -0.36
N GLU A 54 -23.08 -1.38 0.66
CA GLU A 54 -22.12 -0.65 1.50
C GLU A 54 -20.87 -0.30 0.68
N VAL A 55 -19.98 0.53 1.23
CA VAL A 55 -18.78 1.00 0.52
C VAL A 55 -17.84 -0.18 0.26
N ASP A 56 -17.88 -0.72 -0.95
CA ASP A 56 -16.98 -1.77 -1.40
C ASP A 56 -15.73 -1.16 -2.06
N VAL A 57 -14.55 -1.58 -1.58
CA VAL A 57 -13.28 -1.36 -2.30
C VAL A 57 -12.93 -2.64 -3.04
N LEU A 58 -12.77 -2.54 -4.36
CA LEU A 58 -12.46 -3.66 -5.23
C LEU A 58 -11.33 -3.27 -6.20
N CYS A 59 -10.26 -4.06 -6.19
CA CYS A 59 -9.25 -4.05 -7.23
C CYS A 59 -9.79 -4.77 -8.47
N LEU A 60 -9.91 -4.04 -9.59
CA LEU A 60 -10.37 -4.61 -10.86
C LEU A 60 -9.24 -5.29 -11.63
N THR A 61 -8.04 -4.73 -11.53
CA THR A 61 -6.84 -5.19 -12.24
C THR A 61 -5.62 -4.50 -11.63
N GLY A 62 -4.44 -5.03 -11.94
CA GLY A 62 -3.14 -4.46 -11.59
C GLY A 62 -2.06 -5.12 -12.44
N ASP A 63 -0.85 -4.60 -12.33
CA ASP A 63 0.31 -5.11 -13.03
C ASP A 63 1.52 -5.11 -12.10
N ARG A 64 2.38 -6.12 -12.28
CA ARG A 64 3.60 -6.37 -11.49
C ARG A 64 3.35 -6.65 -10.00
N ALA A 65 4.33 -7.28 -9.37
CA ALA A 65 4.30 -7.46 -7.92
C ALA A 65 4.53 -6.12 -7.21
N CYS A 66 3.90 -5.93 -6.05
CA CYS A 66 4.21 -4.81 -5.17
C CYS A 66 5.65 -4.97 -4.64
N PRO A 67 6.46 -3.89 -4.58
CA PRO A 67 7.71 -3.92 -3.85
C PRO A 67 7.50 -4.45 -2.43
N PRO A 68 8.41 -5.28 -1.90
CA PRO A 68 8.37 -5.70 -0.50
C PRO A 68 8.49 -4.48 0.44
N GLU A 69 7.81 -4.53 1.58
CA GLU A 69 7.98 -3.54 2.64
C GLU A 69 9.43 -3.50 3.13
N ASP A 70 9.89 -2.33 3.55
CA ASP A 70 11.23 -2.08 4.10
C ASP A 70 12.38 -2.54 3.19
N CYS A 71 12.16 -2.65 1.87
CA CYS A 71 13.22 -3.07 0.94
C CYS A 71 14.24 -1.96 0.62
N GLY A 72 14.07 -0.74 1.15
CA GLY A 72 15.01 0.37 0.95
C GLY A 72 14.61 1.29 -0.21
N GLY A 73 13.31 1.46 -0.42
CA GLY A 73 12.77 2.32 -1.47
C GLY A 73 13.09 1.82 -2.88
N ILE A 74 13.04 2.74 -3.85
CA ILE A 74 13.23 2.43 -5.27
C ILE A 74 14.57 1.72 -5.52
N SER A 75 15.67 2.24 -4.96
CA SER A 75 17.00 1.67 -5.16
C SER A 75 17.14 0.28 -4.54
N GLY A 76 16.61 0.08 -3.33
CA GLY A 76 16.69 -1.22 -2.68
C GLY A 76 15.82 -2.28 -3.39
N TYR A 77 14.69 -1.87 -3.97
CA TYR A 77 13.93 -2.76 -4.85
C TYR A 77 14.67 -3.08 -6.16
N GLU A 78 15.34 -2.11 -6.78
CA GLU A 78 16.17 -2.37 -7.98
C GLU A 78 17.30 -3.36 -7.67
N ASP A 79 18.04 -3.16 -6.57
CA ASP A 79 19.09 -4.08 -6.12
C ASP A 79 18.54 -5.49 -5.86
N LEU A 80 17.37 -5.59 -5.24
CA LEU A 80 16.68 -6.87 -5.01
C LEU A 80 16.35 -7.58 -6.33
N LEU A 81 15.85 -6.85 -7.34
CA LEU A 81 15.53 -7.43 -8.65
C LEU A 81 16.78 -7.93 -9.35
N ASP A 82 17.87 -7.17 -9.32
CA ASP A 82 19.15 -7.54 -9.92
C ASP A 82 19.72 -8.81 -9.28
N THR A 83 19.66 -8.92 -7.95
CA THR A 83 20.08 -10.12 -7.22
C THR A 83 19.22 -11.33 -7.59
N LEU A 84 17.90 -11.18 -7.66
CA LEU A 84 16.98 -12.28 -7.96
C LEU A 84 16.93 -12.67 -9.44
N GLU A 85 17.45 -11.85 -10.35
CA GLU A 85 17.61 -12.23 -11.76
C GLU A 85 18.73 -13.28 -11.95
N ASN A 86 19.70 -13.34 -11.02
CA ASN A 86 20.87 -14.20 -11.12
C ASN A 86 20.93 -15.25 -9.97
N PRO A 87 20.48 -16.50 -10.19
CA PRO A 87 20.60 -17.58 -9.20
C PRO A 87 22.03 -17.96 -8.78
N ALA A 88 23.06 -17.48 -9.51
CA ALA A 88 24.46 -17.67 -9.14
C ALA A 88 25.02 -16.50 -8.29
N ASP A 89 24.23 -15.46 -8.04
CA ASP A 89 24.59 -14.37 -7.16
C ASP A 89 24.78 -14.91 -5.72
N PRO A 90 25.87 -14.53 -5.02
CA PRO A 90 26.10 -14.97 -3.64
C PRO A 90 24.97 -14.59 -2.67
N GLU A 91 24.24 -13.50 -2.93
CA GLU A 91 23.16 -13.01 -2.07
C GLU A 91 21.79 -13.61 -2.41
N TYR A 92 21.63 -14.27 -3.56
CA TYR A 92 20.35 -14.79 -4.06
C TYR A 92 19.53 -15.57 -3.00
N SER A 93 20.19 -16.51 -2.32
CA SER A 93 19.52 -17.36 -1.32
C SER A 93 19.16 -16.58 -0.04
N GLU A 94 19.99 -15.60 0.33
CA GLU A 94 19.74 -14.75 1.49
C GLU A 94 18.58 -13.78 1.21
N THR A 95 18.51 -13.21 0.00
CA THR A 95 17.40 -12.36 -0.44
C THR A 95 16.06 -13.09 -0.43
N LEU A 96 15.99 -14.32 -0.95
CA LEU A 96 14.75 -15.12 -0.89
C LEU A 96 14.34 -15.46 0.55
N ASN A 97 15.31 -15.76 1.41
CA ASN A 97 15.04 -16.03 2.82
C ASN A 97 14.53 -14.78 3.55
N TRP A 98 15.10 -13.60 3.27
CA TRP A 98 14.63 -12.33 3.80
C TRP A 98 13.18 -12.04 3.37
N LEU A 99 12.85 -12.31 2.10
CA LEU A 99 11.48 -12.20 1.59
C LEU A 99 10.52 -13.23 2.20
N GLY A 100 11.04 -14.31 2.81
CA GLY A 100 10.22 -15.39 3.35
C GLY A 100 9.49 -16.21 2.27
N VAL A 101 10.02 -16.25 1.04
CA VAL A 101 9.41 -16.95 -0.10
C VAL A 101 10.39 -17.90 -0.78
N GLU A 102 9.86 -18.94 -1.42
CA GLU A 102 10.68 -19.84 -2.24
C GLU A 102 11.06 -19.21 -3.59
N SER A 103 10.25 -18.27 -4.07
CA SER A 103 10.49 -17.53 -5.32
C SER A 103 9.70 -16.22 -5.31
N PHE A 104 10.21 -15.23 -6.03
CA PHE A 104 9.54 -13.95 -6.24
C PHE A 104 9.55 -13.62 -7.73
N ASP A 105 8.36 -13.43 -8.31
CA ASP A 105 8.20 -13.00 -9.70
C ASP A 105 7.69 -11.54 -9.73
N PRO A 106 8.54 -10.57 -10.10
CA PRO A 106 8.17 -9.16 -10.11
C PRO A 106 7.14 -8.80 -11.20
N ALA A 107 6.85 -9.70 -12.13
CA ALA A 107 5.87 -9.48 -13.20
C ALA A 107 4.45 -9.91 -12.83
N ILE A 108 4.26 -10.64 -11.72
CA ILE A 108 2.96 -11.21 -11.37
C ILE A 108 2.20 -10.29 -10.41
N PHE A 109 1.00 -9.90 -10.83
CA PHE A 109 -0.02 -9.31 -9.97
C PHE A 109 -1.18 -10.28 -9.76
N ASP A 110 -1.52 -10.59 -8.51
CA ASP A 110 -2.65 -11.43 -8.14
C ASP A 110 -3.82 -10.57 -7.62
N THR A 111 -4.82 -10.39 -8.48
CA THR A 111 -6.03 -9.61 -8.17
C THR A 111 -6.91 -10.29 -7.10
N GLU A 112 -6.93 -11.63 -7.04
CA GLU A 112 -7.76 -12.36 -6.07
C GLU A 112 -7.16 -12.23 -4.66
N SER A 113 -5.85 -12.43 -4.54
CA SER A 113 -5.12 -12.21 -3.29
C SER A 113 -5.21 -10.75 -2.83
N CYS A 114 -5.10 -9.78 -3.75
CA CYS A 114 -5.27 -8.36 -3.44
C CYS A 114 -6.67 -8.07 -2.86
N ASN A 115 -7.73 -8.55 -3.53
CA ASN A 115 -9.09 -8.35 -3.07
C ASN A 115 -9.38 -9.06 -1.74
N THR A 116 -8.80 -10.24 -1.52
CA THR A 116 -8.92 -10.93 -0.22
C THR A 116 -8.34 -10.07 0.91
N ARG A 117 -7.16 -9.47 0.71
CA ARG A 117 -6.55 -8.55 1.68
C ARG A 117 -7.39 -7.29 1.90
N LEU A 118 -7.92 -6.69 0.83
CA LEU A 118 -8.81 -5.52 0.94
C LEU A 118 -10.08 -5.83 1.75
N GLN A 119 -10.70 -6.99 1.52
CA GLN A 119 -11.87 -7.42 2.26
C GLN A 119 -11.53 -7.72 3.73
N MET A 120 -10.38 -8.34 4.01
CA MET A 120 -9.90 -8.52 5.38
C MET A 120 -9.69 -7.18 6.08
N LEU A 121 -9.10 -6.19 5.40
CA LEU A 121 -8.94 -4.84 5.95
C LEU A 121 -10.31 -4.24 6.29
N LEU A 122 -11.26 -4.19 5.35
CA LEU A 122 -12.59 -3.62 5.61
C LEU A 122 -13.36 -4.33 6.73
N GLN A 123 -13.16 -5.65 6.88
CA GLN A 123 -13.89 -6.48 7.85
C GLN A 123 -13.28 -6.44 9.26
N TYR A 124 -11.94 -6.37 9.37
CA TYR A 124 -11.22 -6.55 10.64
C TYR A 124 -10.40 -5.33 11.06
N SER A 125 -10.08 -4.44 10.14
CA SER A 125 -9.57 -3.10 10.40
C SER A 125 -10.67 -2.08 10.05
N PRO A 126 -11.55 -1.70 11.00
CA PRO A 126 -12.37 -0.52 10.75
C PRO A 126 -11.44 0.61 10.27
N PRO A 127 -11.88 1.43 9.29
CA PRO A 127 -11.04 2.43 8.63
C PRO A 127 -10.25 3.15 9.71
N LEU A 128 -8.92 3.03 9.66
CA LEU A 128 -8.01 3.41 10.74
C LEU A 128 -8.33 4.83 11.20
N ILE A 129 -9.04 4.94 12.32
CA ILE A 129 -9.16 6.18 13.07
C ILE A 129 -8.22 6.01 14.26
N HIS A 130 -7.13 6.78 14.25
CA HIS A 130 -6.23 7.04 15.38
C HIS A 130 -5.31 5.92 15.91
N ASP A 131 -4.20 6.40 16.47
CA ASP A 131 -3.06 5.70 17.10
C ASP A 131 -3.43 4.54 18.04
N GLU A 132 -4.64 4.56 18.58
CA GLU A 132 -5.19 3.56 19.51
C GLU A 132 -5.28 2.15 18.89
N ILE A 133 -5.49 2.04 17.57
CA ILE A 133 -5.54 0.74 16.88
C ILE A 133 -4.14 0.16 16.66
N TYR A 134 -3.12 0.99 16.42
CA TYR A 134 -1.74 0.54 16.29
C TYR A 134 -1.21 0.03 17.64
N GLU A 135 -1.49 0.76 18.72
CA GLU A 135 -1.16 0.30 20.09
C GLU A 135 -1.90 -1.00 20.43
N HIS A 136 -3.18 -1.11 20.11
CA HIS A 136 -3.95 -2.33 20.35
C HIS A 136 -3.45 -3.52 19.51
N PHE A 137 -3.09 -3.31 18.24
CA PHE A 137 -2.51 -4.35 17.39
C PHE A 137 -1.17 -4.84 17.93
N ILE A 138 -0.31 -3.95 18.43
CA ILE A 138 0.96 -4.31 19.07
C ILE A 138 0.73 -5.09 20.37
N GLU A 139 -0.23 -4.67 21.21
CA GLU A 139 -0.59 -5.38 22.44
C GLU A 139 -1.07 -6.81 22.13
N VAL A 140 -2.03 -6.97 21.22
CA VAL A 140 -2.60 -8.29 20.89
C VAL A 140 -1.62 -9.20 20.16
N LYS A 141 -0.69 -8.64 19.37
CA LYS A 141 0.38 -9.42 18.71
C LYS A 141 1.30 -10.13 19.72
N THR A 142 1.48 -9.58 20.93
CA THR A 142 2.29 -10.23 21.98
C THR A 142 1.59 -11.37 22.72
N GLU A 143 0.28 -11.56 22.52
CA GLU A 143 -0.51 -12.63 23.15
C GLU A 143 -0.68 -13.86 22.24
N LEU A 144 -0.25 -13.76 20.98
CA LEU A 144 -0.37 -14.81 19.96
C LEU A 144 0.95 -15.56 19.66
N ASP A 145 2.01 -15.24 20.42
CA ASP A 145 3.24 -16.02 20.56
C ASP A 145 3.25 -16.81 21.89
#